data_AF-A0AAX0KA59-F1
#
_entry.id   AF-A0AAX0KA59-F1
#
_cell.length_a   1.000
_cell.length_b   1.000
_cell.length_c   1.000
_cell.angle_alpha   90.00
_cell.angle_beta   90.00
_cell.angle_gamma   90.00
#
_symmetry.space_group_name_H-M   'P 1'
#
loop_
_entity.id
_entity.type
_entity.pdbx_description
1 polymer ?
#
loop_
_entity_poly.entity_id
_entity_poly.type
_entity_poly.pdbx_seq_one_letter_code
_entity_poly.pdbx_strand_id
1 'polypeptide(L)'
;MLDAPALSPLPLEPYEYTEYKAVKVGPDYHVEYARHWYSVPHELVGQRLSLKVGQSVVQLWHKGQCVAQHPRSTHEYKHTTNPLHMPERHRRHGTWTPERLIEQGNRTGPSTGRVVESMLKAKPHPELAYRAVLGLLALQKKYGPERLEKACYVALHYNAPDRRFIDNLLRHHRDNVELPLSRQGEQHPAYASEHENLRGPGYYH
;
A
#
# COMPACT_ATOMS: atom_id res chain seq x y z
N MET A 1 -52.02 -19.32 -21.52
CA MET A 1 -50.68 -18.78 -21.17
C MET A 1 -50.06 -18.25 -22.45
N LEU A 2 -50.12 -16.94 -22.67
CA LEU A 2 -49.78 -16.29 -23.95
C LEU A 2 -48.31 -15.85 -24.07
N ASP A 3 -47.54 -15.92 -22.97
CA ASP A 3 -46.17 -15.36 -22.91
C ASP A 3 -45.05 -16.39 -23.14
N ALA A 4 -45.37 -17.68 -23.25
CA ALA A 4 -44.39 -18.75 -23.44
C ALA A 4 -43.55 -18.68 -24.73
N PRO A 5 -44.04 -18.22 -25.90
CA PRO A 5 -43.26 -18.24 -27.14
C PRO A 5 -42.30 -17.04 -27.32
N ALA A 6 -42.30 -16.05 -26.42
CA ALA A 6 -41.49 -14.82 -26.54
C ALA A 6 -40.25 -14.81 -25.63
N LEU A 7 -40.04 -15.84 -24.81
CA LEU A 7 -38.90 -15.92 -23.90
C LEU A 7 -37.67 -16.46 -24.65
N SER A 8 -36.59 -15.68 -24.62
CA SER A 8 -35.28 -16.15 -25.06
C SER A 8 -34.80 -17.30 -24.15
N PRO A 9 -34.01 -18.25 -24.66
CA PRO A 9 -33.42 -19.30 -23.84
C PRO A 9 -32.64 -18.68 -22.68
N LEU A 10 -32.74 -19.30 -21.50
CA LEU A 10 -31.97 -18.90 -20.33
C LEU A 10 -30.47 -18.90 -20.71
N PRO A 11 -29.73 -17.79 -20.48
CA PRO A 11 -28.30 -17.78 -20.71
C PRO A 11 -27.62 -18.95 -19.98
N LEU A 12 -26.75 -19.67 -20.68
CA LEU A 12 -25.98 -20.79 -20.12
C LEU A 12 -25.05 -20.34 -18.98
N GLU A 13 -24.63 -19.08 -19.03
CA GLU A 13 -23.77 -18.47 -18.01
C GLU A 13 -24.58 -17.54 -17.10
N PRO A 14 -24.40 -17.63 -15.77
CA PRO A 14 -25.00 -16.70 -14.83
C PRO A 14 -24.57 -15.26 -15.15
N TYR A 15 -25.45 -14.30 -14.85
CA TYR A 15 -25.11 -12.88 -14.94
C TYR A 15 -23.92 -12.54 -14.02
N GLU A 16 -22.80 -12.13 -14.62
CA GLU A 16 -21.64 -11.64 -13.87
C GLU A 16 -21.73 -10.13 -13.63
N TYR A 17 -21.95 -9.76 -12.37
CA TYR A 17 -21.84 -8.35 -11.96
C TYR A 17 -20.42 -7.84 -12.23
N THR A 18 -20.33 -6.77 -13.00
CA THR A 18 -19.07 -6.12 -13.35
C THR A 18 -19.10 -4.65 -12.94
N GLU A 19 -18.12 -4.24 -12.13
CA GLU A 19 -17.92 -2.84 -11.75
C GLU A 19 -16.95 -2.17 -12.73
N TYR A 20 -17.26 -0.93 -13.14
CA TYR A 20 -16.38 -0.11 -13.96
C TYR A 20 -15.95 1.15 -13.20
N LYS A 21 -14.63 1.42 -13.18
CA LYS A 21 -14.08 2.56 -12.45
C LYS A 21 -12.91 3.20 -13.19
N ALA A 22 -12.89 4.53 -13.27
CA ALA A 22 -11.69 5.24 -13.73
C ALA A 22 -10.65 5.29 -12.60
N VAL A 23 -9.44 4.79 -12.86
CA VAL A 23 -8.33 4.75 -11.89
C VAL A 23 -7.09 5.44 -12.45
N LYS A 24 -6.27 6.02 -11.58
CA LYS A 24 -4.97 6.61 -11.97
C LYS A 24 -3.84 5.69 -11.55
N VAL A 25 -2.90 5.45 -12.45
CA VAL A 25 -1.71 4.64 -12.16
C VAL A 25 -0.80 5.41 -11.21
N GLY A 26 -0.44 4.77 -10.10
CA GLY A 26 0.47 5.31 -9.11
C GLY A 26 1.91 5.40 -9.61
N PRO A 27 2.78 6.12 -8.87
CA PRO A 27 4.21 6.22 -9.17
C PRO A 27 4.94 4.88 -8.99
N ASP A 28 4.33 3.96 -8.26
CA ASP A 28 4.74 2.58 -8.05
C ASP A 28 4.14 1.64 -9.11
N TYR A 29 3.69 2.14 -10.27
CA TYR A 29 3.08 1.36 -11.38
C TYR A 29 1.91 0.45 -10.96
N HIS A 30 1.20 0.79 -9.89
CA HIS A 30 0.02 0.06 -9.44
C HIS A 30 -1.23 0.93 -9.44
N VAL A 31 -2.38 0.32 -9.67
CA VAL A 31 -3.71 0.89 -9.45
C VAL A 31 -4.35 0.30 -8.20
N GLU A 32 -5.18 1.07 -7.50
CA GLU A 32 -5.87 0.60 -6.31
C GLU A 32 -7.31 0.20 -6.63
N TYR A 33 -7.72 -0.96 -6.12
CA TYR A 33 -9.12 -1.37 -6.01
C TYR A 33 -9.34 -2.08 -4.67
N ALA A 34 -10.38 -1.71 -3.93
CA ALA A 34 -10.71 -2.28 -2.62
C ALA A 34 -9.50 -2.37 -1.67
N ARG A 35 -8.69 -1.30 -1.60
CA ARG A 35 -7.44 -1.21 -0.81
C ARG A 35 -6.38 -2.26 -1.19
N HIS A 36 -6.54 -2.94 -2.31
CA HIS A 36 -5.55 -3.85 -2.91
C HIS A 36 -4.94 -3.20 -4.14
N TRP A 37 -3.66 -3.46 -4.40
CA TRP A 37 -2.93 -2.83 -5.49
C TRP A 37 -2.56 -3.83 -6.59
N TYR A 38 -2.95 -3.51 -7.82
CA TYR A 38 -2.69 -4.34 -8.99
C TYR A 38 -1.70 -3.65 -9.91
N SER A 39 -0.65 -4.36 -10.29
CA SER A 39 0.40 -3.82 -11.18
C SER A 39 -0.11 -3.56 -12.59
N VAL A 40 0.46 -2.56 -13.26
CA VAL A 40 0.30 -2.31 -14.69
C VAL A 40 1.66 -2.06 -15.32
N PRO A 41 1.82 -2.23 -16.65
CA PRO A 41 3.05 -1.87 -17.34
C PRO A 41 3.53 -0.47 -16.96
N HIS A 42 4.81 -0.35 -16.61
CA HIS A 42 5.40 0.86 -16.04
C HIS A 42 5.28 2.11 -16.94
N GLU A 43 5.15 1.93 -18.25
CA GLU A 43 4.95 2.99 -19.24
C GLU A 43 3.65 3.76 -19.00
N LEU A 44 2.71 3.16 -18.25
CA LEU A 44 1.41 3.74 -17.94
C LEU A 44 1.41 4.55 -16.63
N VAL A 45 2.55 4.71 -15.95
CA VAL A 45 2.64 5.52 -14.73
C VAL A 45 2.08 6.94 -14.97
N GLY A 46 1.18 7.37 -14.07
CA GLY A 46 0.50 8.67 -14.16
C GLY A 46 -0.69 8.72 -15.12
N GLN A 47 -0.89 7.72 -15.98
CA GLN A 47 -2.03 7.63 -16.90
C GLN A 47 -3.34 7.26 -16.17
N ARG A 48 -4.48 7.52 -16.82
CA ARG A 48 -5.80 7.08 -16.36
C ARG A 48 -6.24 5.84 -17.13
N LEU A 49 -6.69 4.83 -16.39
CA LEU A 49 -7.15 3.55 -16.92
C LEU A 49 -8.62 3.32 -16.55
N SER A 50 -9.28 2.50 -17.35
CA SER A 50 -10.58 1.93 -17.02
C SER A 50 -10.36 0.58 -16.34
N LEU A 51 -10.74 0.51 -15.07
CA LEU A 51 -10.78 -0.72 -14.29
C LEU A 51 -12.12 -1.40 -14.55
N LYS A 52 -12.08 -2.67 -14.94
CA LYS A 52 -13.24 -3.56 -15.04
C LYS A 52 -13.05 -4.68 -14.01
N VAL A 53 -13.95 -4.77 -13.04
CA VAL A 53 -13.85 -5.74 -11.94
C VAL A 53 -15.00 -6.73 -12.02
N GLY A 54 -14.66 -7.99 -12.27
CA GLY A 54 -15.58 -9.11 -12.15
C GLY A 54 -15.52 -9.76 -10.76
N GLN A 55 -16.11 -10.96 -10.64
CA GLN A 55 -16.10 -11.72 -9.40
C GLN A 55 -14.71 -12.28 -9.05
N SER A 56 -13.99 -12.80 -10.04
CA SER A 56 -12.70 -13.49 -9.85
C SER A 56 -11.51 -12.76 -10.45
N VAL A 57 -11.75 -11.75 -11.31
CA VAL A 57 -10.70 -11.11 -12.12
C VAL A 57 -10.86 -9.59 -12.10
N VAL A 58 -9.73 -8.91 -12.06
CA VAL A 58 -9.60 -7.47 -12.29
C VAL A 58 -8.89 -7.26 -13.63
N GLN A 59 -9.53 -6.52 -14.53
CA GLN A 59 -8.97 -6.14 -15.83
C GLN A 59 -8.73 -4.63 -15.89
N LEU A 60 -7.62 -4.25 -16.50
CA LEU A 60 -7.19 -2.87 -16.65
C LEU A 60 -7.10 -2.54 -18.13
N TRP A 61 -7.81 -1.48 -18.52
CA TRP A 61 -7.96 -1.08 -19.91
C TRP A 61 -7.39 0.32 -20.13
N HIS A 62 -6.60 0.47 -21.19
CA HIS A 62 -6.09 1.75 -21.67
C HIS A 62 -6.51 1.92 -23.12
N LYS A 63 -7.24 2.99 -23.45
CA LYS A 63 -7.64 3.33 -24.83
C LYS A 63 -8.28 2.16 -25.60
N GLY A 64 -9.13 1.37 -24.93
CA GLY A 64 -9.84 0.23 -25.54
C GLY A 64 -9.04 -1.08 -25.62
N GLN A 65 -7.81 -1.13 -25.09
CA GLN A 65 -7.02 -2.36 -25.01
C GLN A 65 -6.84 -2.81 -23.57
N CYS A 66 -6.97 -4.13 -23.32
CA CYS A 66 -6.65 -4.72 -22.02
C CYS A 66 -5.13 -4.75 -21.85
N VAL A 67 -4.61 -3.96 -20.91
CA VAL A 67 -3.17 -3.80 -20.65
C VAL A 67 -2.69 -4.67 -19.49
N ALA A 68 -3.59 -5.09 -18.60
CA ALA A 68 -3.27 -6.01 -17.51
C ALA A 68 -4.52 -6.75 -17.03
N GLN A 69 -4.32 -7.98 -16.57
CA GLN A 69 -5.35 -8.81 -15.96
C GLN A 69 -4.76 -9.52 -14.75
N HIS A 70 -5.50 -9.52 -13.63
CA HIS A 70 -5.07 -10.15 -12.38
C HIS A 70 -6.22 -10.91 -11.74
N PRO A 71 -5.94 -12.01 -11.01
CA PRO A 71 -6.91 -12.58 -10.07
C PRO A 71 -7.33 -11.53 -9.05
N ARG A 72 -8.63 -11.42 -8.79
CA ARG A 72 -9.17 -10.52 -7.77
C ARG A 72 -8.79 -11.05 -6.38
N SER A 73 -8.10 -10.23 -5.61
CA SER A 73 -7.75 -10.54 -4.22
C SER A 73 -8.77 -9.95 -3.25
N THR A 74 -9.05 -10.69 -2.19
CA THR A 74 -9.81 -10.25 -1.01
C THR A 74 -8.92 -9.67 0.09
N HIS A 75 -7.59 -9.81 -0.03
CA HIS A 75 -6.65 -9.35 0.98
C HIS A 75 -6.40 -7.86 0.83
N GLU A 76 -6.93 -7.06 1.76
CA GLU A 76 -6.65 -5.63 1.78
C GLU A 76 -5.16 -5.37 2.02
N TYR A 77 -4.68 -4.30 1.41
CA TYR A 77 -3.36 -3.70 1.60
C TYR A 77 -2.17 -4.57 1.19
N LYS A 78 -2.41 -5.45 0.22
CA LYS A 78 -1.40 -6.25 -0.46
C LYS A 78 -1.30 -5.84 -1.92
N HIS A 79 -0.29 -6.37 -2.58
CA HIS A 79 -0.06 -6.15 -3.99
C HIS A 79 -0.18 -7.48 -4.73
N THR A 80 -0.84 -7.46 -5.88
CA THR A 80 -0.74 -8.48 -6.91
C THR A 80 0.08 -7.89 -8.06
N THR A 81 1.33 -8.33 -8.13
CA THR A 81 2.34 -7.76 -9.02
C THR A 81 2.77 -8.81 -10.03
N ASN A 82 2.65 -8.48 -11.32
CA ASN A 82 3.27 -9.23 -12.39
C ASN A 82 4.71 -8.71 -12.59
N PRO A 83 5.75 -9.55 -12.47
CA PRO A 83 7.13 -9.14 -12.71
C PRO A 83 7.36 -8.51 -14.08
N LEU A 84 6.62 -8.93 -15.12
CA LEU A 84 6.73 -8.37 -16.48
C LEU A 84 6.26 -6.92 -16.60
N HIS A 85 5.51 -6.43 -15.61
CA HIS A 85 5.12 -5.01 -15.56
C HIS A 85 6.24 -4.11 -15.03
N MET A 86 7.29 -4.70 -14.45
CA MET A 86 8.44 -3.95 -13.95
C MET A 86 9.36 -3.58 -15.12
N PRO A 87 9.94 -2.37 -15.11
CA PRO A 87 10.90 -1.97 -16.13
C PRO A 87 12.21 -2.77 -16.00
N GLU A 88 12.71 -3.34 -17.11
CA GLU A 88 14.00 -4.04 -17.14
C GLU A 88 15.20 -3.13 -16.83
N ARG A 89 15.10 -1.82 -17.10
CA ARG A 89 16.11 -0.80 -16.75
C ARG A 89 15.50 0.60 -16.62
N HIS A 90 14.87 0.92 -15.50
CA HIS A 90 14.46 2.31 -15.25
C HIS A 90 15.62 3.14 -14.68
N ARG A 91 16.44 3.71 -15.57
CA ARG A 91 17.39 4.76 -15.24
C ARG A 91 16.93 6.06 -15.93
N ARG A 92 16.49 7.03 -15.12
CA ARG A 92 16.83 8.49 -15.22
C ARG A 92 15.72 9.57 -15.27
N HIS A 93 14.43 9.32 -15.50
CA HIS A 93 13.49 10.45 -15.68
C HIS A 93 12.10 10.30 -15.03
N GLY A 94 12.02 9.69 -13.85
CA GLY A 94 10.80 9.76 -13.04
C GLY A 94 10.71 11.09 -12.28
N THR A 95 9.51 11.65 -12.11
CA THR A 95 9.25 12.78 -11.20
C THR A 95 9.78 12.49 -9.78
N TRP A 96 9.75 11.21 -9.39
CA TRP A 96 10.14 10.68 -8.10
C TRP A 96 11.41 9.84 -8.24
N THR A 97 12.43 10.17 -7.46
CA THR A 97 13.65 9.35 -7.30
C THR A 97 13.88 9.06 -5.81
N PRO A 98 14.59 7.97 -5.46
CA PRO A 98 14.87 7.64 -4.07
C PRO A 98 15.57 8.80 -3.34
N GLU A 99 16.53 9.46 -4.01
CA GLU A 99 17.29 10.57 -3.46
C GLU A 99 16.38 11.76 -3.13
N ARG A 100 15.48 12.13 -4.04
CA ARG A 100 14.52 13.22 -3.82
C ARG A 100 13.55 12.93 -2.67
N LEU A 101 13.09 11.69 -2.55
CA LEU A 101 12.20 11.29 -1.46
C LEU A 101 12.92 11.35 -0.10
N ILE A 102 14.18 10.91 -0.05
CA ILE A 102 15.02 11.02 1.16
C ILE A 102 15.27 12.49 1.50
N GLU A 103 15.62 13.32 0.51
CA GLU A 103 15.81 14.76 0.70
C GLU A 103 14.54 15.43 1.24
N GLN A 104 13.37 15.09 0.70
CA GLN A 104 12.10 15.60 1.20
C GLN A 104 11.81 15.13 2.62
N GLY A 105 12.14 13.89 2.98
CA GLY A 105 12.08 13.40 4.35
C GLY A 105 12.98 14.20 5.30
N ASN A 106 14.23 14.43 4.89
CA ASN A 106 15.21 15.22 5.66
C ASN A 106 14.78 16.68 5.88
N ARG A 107 14.02 17.27 4.94
CA ARG A 107 13.45 18.61 5.12
C ARG A 107 12.40 18.67 6.23
N THR A 108 11.70 17.57 6.48
CA THR A 108 10.79 17.45 7.64
C THR A 108 11.58 17.23 8.92
N GLY A 109 12.59 16.36 8.88
CA GLY A 109 13.53 16.13 9.96
C GLY A 109 14.38 14.88 9.76
N PRO A 110 15.45 14.72 10.56
CA PRO A 110 16.44 13.65 10.38
C PRO A 110 15.85 12.24 10.60
N SER A 111 14.92 12.07 11.53
CA SER A 111 14.26 10.79 11.79
C SER A 111 13.32 10.43 10.65
N THR A 112 12.58 11.40 10.13
CA THR A 112 11.73 11.21 8.95
C THR A 112 12.55 10.75 7.74
N GLY A 113 13.68 11.38 7.46
CA GLY A 113 14.59 10.96 6.40
C GLY A 113 15.10 9.52 6.55
N ARG A 114 15.50 9.13 7.78
CA ARG A 114 15.92 7.75 8.08
C ARG A 114 14.81 6.72 7.91
N VAL A 115 13.57 7.05 8.28
CA VAL A 115 12.42 6.18 8.04
C VAL A 115 12.19 6.01 6.53
N VAL A 116 12.22 7.10 5.77
CA VAL A 116 12.06 7.05 4.30
C VAL A 116 13.13 6.16 3.68
N GLU A 117 14.39 6.34 4.06
CA GLU A 117 15.50 5.51 3.58
C GLU A 117 15.29 4.03 3.92
N SER A 118 14.88 3.72 5.16
CA SER A 118 14.59 2.35 5.59
C SER A 118 13.46 1.71 4.80
N MET A 119 12.37 2.45 4.56
CA MET A 119 11.24 1.98 3.75
C MET A 119 11.63 1.66 2.31
N LEU A 120 12.49 2.49 1.70
CA LEU A 120 12.99 2.28 0.34
C LEU A 120 13.90 1.04 0.26
N LYS A 121 14.81 0.87 1.24
CA LYS A 121 15.75 -0.26 1.31
C LYS A 121 15.08 -1.60 1.63
N ALA A 122 13.92 -1.57 2.29
CA ALA A 122 13.18 -2.78 2.66
C ALA A 122 12.51 -3.50 1.48
N LYS A 123 12.47 -2.90 0.28
CA LYS A 123 11.87 -3.48 -0.92
C LYS A 123 12.94 -3.90 -1.93
N PRO A 124 12.70 -4.95 -2.74
CA PRO A 124 13.61 -5.33 -3.83
C PRO A 124 13.82 -4.20 -4.84
N HIS A 125 12.77 -3.40 -5.06
CA HIS A 125 12.78 -2.23 -5.92
C HIS A 125 12.24 -1.03 -5.15
N PRO A 126 12.94 0.12 -5.10
CA PRO A 126 12.52 1.28 -4.33
C PRO A 126 11.16 1.84 -4.78
N GLU A 127 10.81 1.67 -6.05
CA GLU A 127 9.54 2.11 -6.64
C GLU A 127 8.33 1.54 -5.90
N LEU A 128 8.44 0.28 -5.41
CA LEU A 128 7.39 -0.39 -4.64
C LEU A 128 7.13 0.29 -3.29
N ALA A 129 8.08 1.07 -2.77
CA ALA A 129 7.94 1.83 -1.54
C ALA A 129 7.46 3.28 -1.78
N TYR A 130 7.49 3.79 -3.03
CA TYR A 130 7.17 5.20 -3.32
C TYR A 130 5.78 5.60 -2.84
N ARG A 131 4.75 4.78 -3.07
CA ARG A 131 3.39 5.09 -2.58
C ARG A 131 3.35 5.19 -1.05
N ALA A 132 4.03 4.29 -0.35
CA ALA A 132 4.07 4.30 1.10
C ALA A 132 4.83 5.52 1.65
N VAL A 133 5.97 5.86 1.05
CA VAL A 133 6.79 7.02 1.39
C VAL A 133 6.03 8.34 1.13
N LEU A 134 5.42 8.49 -0.05
CA LEU A 134 4.61 9.66 -0.37
C LEU A 134 3.42 9.79 0.58
N GLY A 135 2.81 8.65 0.94
CA GLY A 135 1.76 8.61 1.95
C GLY A 135 2.23 9.03 3.34
N LEU A 136 3.46 8.69 3.74
CA LEU A 136 4.09 9.14 4.98
C LEU A 136 4.30 10.66 4.96
N LEU A 137 4.92 11.18 3.90
CA LEU A 137 5.18 12.62 3.74
C LEU A 137 3.88 13.43 3.68
N ALA A 138 2.80 12.86 3.14
CA ALA A 138 1.48 13.52 3.15
C ALA A 138 0.91 13.71 4.57
N LEU A 139 1.32 12.90 5.56
CA LEU A 139 0.88 13.06 6.96
C LEU A 139 1.35 14.39 7.56
N GLN A 140 2.43 14.96 7.04
CA GLN A 140 2.94 16.28 7.44
C GLN A 140 1.86 17.36 7.31
N LYS A 141 1.06 17.30 6.24
CA LYS A 141 -0.03 18.27 6.01
C LYS A 141 -1.16 18.13 7.02
N LYS A 142 -1.36 16.93 7.59
CA LYS A 142 -2.46 16.64 8.51
C LYS A 142 -2.09 16.88 9.96
N TYR A 143 -0.89 16.50 10.38
CA TYR A 143 -0.46 16.54 11.79
C TYR A 143 0.65 17.55 12.08
N GLY A 144 1.22 18.18 11.05
CA GLY A 144 2.36 19.09 11.16
C GLY A 144 3.71 18.37 11.08
N PRO A 145 4.78 19.08 10.67
CA PRO A 145 6.13 18.51 10.54
C PRO A 145 6.72 18.04 11.86
N GLU A 146 6.57 18.81 12.94
CA GLU A 146 7.17 18.49 14.24
C GLU A 146 6.62 17.18 14.83
N ARG A 147 5.30 16.98 14.75
CA ARG A 147 4.66 15.76 15.25
C ARG A 147 5.02 14.55 14.41
N LEU A 148 5.09 14.72 13.09
CA LEU A 148 5.53 13.64 12.20
C LEU A 148 6.97 13.22 12.52
N GLU A 149 7.88 14.18 12.73
CA GLU A 149 9.26 13.90 13.08
C GLU A 149 9.39 13.13 14.40
N LYS A 150 8.64 13.53 15.45
CA LYS A 150 8.58 12.79 16.72
C LYS A 150 8.04 11.36 16.54
N ALA A 151 6.97 11.19 15.78
CA ALA A 151 6.41 9.87 15.51
C ALA A 151 7.40 8.98 14.72
N CYS A 152 8.14 9.55 13.77
CA CYS A 152 9.21 8.85 13.05
C CYS A 152 10.36 8.48 13.98
N TYR A 153 10.74 9.34 14.93
CA TYR A 153 11.74 9.02 15.95
C TYR A 153 11.32 7.83 16.81
N VAL A 154 10.08 7.83 17.30
CA VAL A 154 9.49 6.71 18.06
C VAL A 154 9.48 5.43 17.21
N ALA A 155 9.08 5.51 15.94
CA ALA A 155 9.05 4.37 15.03
C ALA A 155 10.43 3.76 14.78
N LEU A 156 11.48 4.58 14.67
CA LEU A 156 12.86 4.10 14.56
C LEU A 156 13.32 3.39 15.84
N HIS A 157 12.96 3.92 17.02
CA HIS A 157 13.32 3.28 18.28
C HIS A 157 12.70 1.89 18.40
N TYR A 158 11.44 1.72 18.02
CA TYR A 158 10.78 0.41 18.03
C TYR A 158 11.12 -0.47 16.82
N ASN A 159 12.08 -0.05 15.98
CA ASN A 159 12.46 -0.74 14.74
C ASN A 159 11.25 -1.04 13.83
N ALA A 160 10.26 -0.14 13.82
CA ALA A 160 9.02 -0.24 13.06
C ALA A 160 8.84 0.93 12.08
N PRO A 161 9.73 1.10 11.08
CA PRO A 161 9.68 2.16 10.08
C PRO A 161 8.57 1.90 9.03
N ASP A 162 7.33 1.76 9.49
CA ASP A 162 6.15 1.52 8.68
C ASP A 162 5.16 2.67 8.77
N ARG A 163 4.61 3.08 7.62
CA ARG A 163 3.65 4.19 7.53
C ARG A 163 2.43 3.98 8.43
N ARG A 164 1.92 2.75 8.57
CA ARG A 164 0.71 2.46 9.36
C ARG A 164 0.98 2.61 10.84
N PHE A 165 2.13 2.13 11.29
CA PHE A 165 2.55 2.29 12.68
C PHE A 165 2.64 3.78 13.03
N ILE A 166 3.29 4.57 12.17
CA ILE A 166 3.43 6.02 12.35
C ILE A 166 2.07 6.73 12.31
N ASP A 167 1.19 6.42 11.35
CA ASP A 167 -0.16 6.99 11.29
C ASP A 167 -0.99 6.59 12.53
N ASN A 168 -0.83 5.36 13.04
CA ASN A 168 -1.48 4.93 14.28
C ASN A 168 -1.00 5.72 15.50
N LEU A 169 0.33 5.89 15.66
CA LEU A 169 0.90 6.73 16.72
C LEU A 169 0.33 8.15 16.70
N LEU A 170 0.28 8.77 15.52
CA LEU A 170 -0.21 10.14 15.32
C LEU A 170 -1.71 10.26 15.61
N ARG A 171 -2.51 9.28 15.19
CA ARG A 171 -3.97 9.24 15.44
C ARG A 171 -4.30 9.10 16.92
N HIS A 172 -3.48 8.36 17.67
CA HIS A 172 -3.71 8.12 19.09
C HIS A 172 -2.87 9.03 20.02
N HIS A 173 -2.23 10.06 19.47
CA HIS A 173 -1.40 11.01 20.22
C HIS A 173 -0.27 10.36 21.03
N ARG A 174 0.25 9.23 20.56
CA ARG A 174 1.35 8.47 21.17
C ARG A 174 2.73 8.91 20.66
N ASP A 175 2.81 10.04 19.96
CA ASP A 175 4.05 10.63 19.46
C ASP A 175 4.86 11.36 20.55
N ASN A 176 4.26 11.63 21.71
CA ASN A 176 4.91 12.30 22.86
C ASN A 176 5.42 11.33 23.94
N VAL A 177 5.57 10.03 23.63
CA VAL A 177 6.12 9.08 24.60
C VAL A 177 7.55 9.49 24.91
N GLU A 178 7.85 9.74 26.19
CA GLU A 178 9.23 9.84 26.66
C GLU A 178 9.90 8.50 26.42
N LEU A 179 10.69 8.46 25.36
CA LEU A 179 11.48 7.27 25.08
C LEU A 179 12.56 7.15 26.14
N PRO A 180 12.70 6.00 26.81
CA PRO A 180 13.78 5.80 27.76
C PRO A 180 15.11 6.06 27.04
N LEU A 181 15.97 6.90 27.62
CA LEU A 181 17.34 7.13 27.16
C LEU A 181 17.98 5.76 26.95
N SER A 182 18.20 5.36 25.70
CA SER A 182 18.61 3.99 25.41
C SER A 182 19.96 3.71 26.06
N ARG A 183 19.98 2.80 27.03
CA ARG A 183 21.18 1.99 27.29
C ARG A 183 21.43 1.21 26.01
N GLN A 184 22.53 1.52 25.34
CA GLN A 184 23.00 0.78 24.18
C GLN A 184 23.19 -0.68 24.61
N GLY A 185 22.40 -1.63 24.06
CA GLY A 185 22.75 -3.05 24.16
C GLY A 185 21.68 -4.10 24.39
N GLU A 186 20.38 -3.81 24.37
CA GLU A 186 19.37 -4.88 24.51
C GLU A 186 18.58 -5.07 23.20
N GLN A 187 18.95 -6.14 22.49
CA GLN A 187 18.21 -6.69 21.37
C GLN A 187 16.83 -7.14 21.87
N HIS A 188 15.79 -6.34 21.66
CA HIS A 188 14.43 -6.81 21.86
C HIS A 188 14.02 -7.71 20.69
N PRO A 189 13.48 -8.92 20.95
CA PRO A 189 13.16 -9.87 19.91
C PRO A 189 12.01 -9.37 19.03
N ALA A 190 12.09 -9.72 17.75
CA ALA A 190 11.04 -9.50 16.77
C ALA A 190 9.71 -10.12 17.26
N TYR A 191 8.66 -9.31 17.30
CA TYR A 191 7.25 -9.70 17.30
C TYR A 191 6.93 -11.08 17.93
N ALA A 192 6.82 -11.13 19.25
CA ALA A 192 5.86 -12.01 19.90
C ALA A 192 4.69 -11.13 20.35
N SER A 193 3.60 -11.15 19.59
CA SER A 193 2.32 -10.65 20.07
C SER A 193 1.81 -11.59 21.16
N GLU A 194 2.30 -11.43 22.39
CA GLU A 194 1.61 -11.96 23.56
C GLU A 194 0.44 -11.02 23.85
N HIS A 195 -0.70 -11.34 23.24
CA HIS A 195 -1.97 -10.78 23.68
C HIS A 195 -2.33 -11.44 25.02
N GLU A 196 -2.58 -10.63 26.05
CA GLU A 196 -3.05 -11.02 27.39
C GLU A 196 -4.51 -11.56 27.38
N ASN A 197 -4.92 -12.26 26.32
CA ASN A 197 -6.27 -12.78 26.12
C ASN A 197 -6.27 -14.20 25.50
N LEU A 198 -5.31 -15.05 25.88
CA LEU A 198 -5.44 -16.49 25.69
C LEU A 198 -6.26 -17.06 26.85
N ARG A 199 -7.57 -17.20 26.64
CA ARG A 199 -8.43 -18.04 27.49
C ARG A 199 -7.98 -19.49 27.31
N GLY A 200 -7.44 -20.09 28.37
CA GLY A 200 -6.91 -21.45 28.34
C GLY A 200 -7.99 -22.51 28.11
N PRO A 201 -7.61 -23.76 27.81
CA PRO A 201 -8.52 -24.85 27.42
C PRO A 201 -9.46 -25.37 28.53
N GLY A 202 -9.50 -24.73 29.71
CA GLY A 202 -10.28 -25.18 30.87
C GLY A 202 -11.73 -24.65 30.93
N TYR A 203 -12.26 -24.09 29.84
CA TYR A 203 -13.58 -23.43 29.83
C TYR A 203 -14.74 -24.33 29.32
N TYR A 204 -14.52 -25.64 29.20
CA TYR A 204 -15.58 -26.62 29.00
C TYR A 204 -15.57 -27.62 30.15
N HIS A 205 -16.49 -27.44 31.09
CA HIS A 205 -16.99 -28.46 32.00
C HIS A 205 -18.52 -28.42 31.97
#